data_AF-A0A957J324-F1
#
_entry.id   AF-A0A957J324-F1
#
_cell.length_a   1.000
_cell.length_b   1.000
_cell.length_c   1.000
_cell.angle_alpha   90.00
_cell.angle_beta   90.00
_cell.angle_gamma   90.00
#
_symmetry.space_group_name_H-M   'P 1'
#
loop_
_entity.id
_entity.type
_entity.pdbx_description
1 polymer ?
#
loop_
_entity_poly.entity_id
_entity_poly.type
_entity_poly.pdbx_seq_one_letter_code
_entity_poly.pdbx_strand_id
1 'polypeptide(L)'
;MNSADHFLQSAVIQFRDDTPFSTEFDDFYFSSDYGPQETDYIYLQRNDLRRRWSFPAENKDTAFIIAETGFGTGLNFICAWHLWNALNINQRQLHYVAVEKHPVSKADLARALSRWPQLAGYTEALLAVYPPLSPGTHTVFPQVQTAQSTV
;
A
#
# COMPACT_ATOMS: atom_id res chain seq x y z
N MET A 1 -2.41 11.70 35.41
CA MET A 1 -2.31 10.82 34.24
C MET A 1 -1.21 11.39 33.36
N ASN A 2 -0.15 10.64 33.09
CA ASN A 2 1.03 11.15 32.38
C ASN A 2 0.76 11.11 30.87
N SER A 3 0.52 12.28 30.26
CA SER A 3 0.44 12.47 28.81
C SER A 3 1.85 12.47 28.22
N ALA A 4 2.50 11.32 28.17
CA ALA A 4 3.55 11.10 27.19
C ALA A 4 2.84 10.75 25.87
N ASP A 5 3.11 11.50 24.81
CA ASP A 5 2.71 11.12 23.45
C ASP A 5 3.26 9.72 23.17
N HIS A 6 2.37 8.71 23.18
CA HIS A 6 2.76 7.32 22.96
C HIS A 6 2.97 7.12 21.46
N PHE A 7 4.11 7.53 20.92
CA PHE A 7 4.48 7.18 19.55
C PHE A 7 4.60 5.66 19.41
N LEU A 8 4.08 5.11 18.32
CA LEU A 8 4.31 3.72 17.95
C LEU A 8 5.78 3.54 17.61
N GLN A 9 6.35 2.43 18.07
CA GLN A 9 7.67 2.01 17.61
C GLN A 9 7.55 1.51 16.17
N SER A 10 8.42 2.01 15.30
CA SER A 10 8.51 1.50 13.93
C SER A 10 9.03 0.07 13.92
N ALA A 11 8.69 -0.68 12.87
CA ALA A 11 9.38 -1.93 12.58
C ALA A 11 10.91 -1.70 12.46
N VAL A 12 11.69 -2.59 13.06
CA VAL A 12 13.14 -2.64 12.86
C VAL A 12 13.41 -3.45 11.60
N ILE A 13 13.76 -2.77 10.51
CA ILE A 13 14.02 -3.40 9.21
C ILE A 13 15.52 -3.47 8.97
N GLN A 14 15.99 -4.65 8.57
CA GLN A 14 17.30 -4.81 7.92
C GLN A 14 17.10 -4.97 6.43
N PHE A 15 18.04 -4.47 5.63
CA PHE A 15 18.03 -4.71 4.19
C PHE A 15 19.11 -5.73 3.85
N ARG A 16 18.69 -6.88 3.30
CA ARG A 16 19.58 -7.93 2.77
C ARG A 16 19.40 -7.94 1.25
N ASP A 17 20.46 -7.69 0.50
CA ASP A 17 20.40 -7.50 -0.97
C ASP A 17 19.26 -6.54 -1.38
N ASP A 18 19.22 -5.39 -0.70
CA ASP A 18 18.21 -4.34 -0.78
C ASP A 18 16.76 -4.78 -0.53
N THR A 19 16.56 -5.97 0.04
CA THR A 19 15.23 -6.54 0.33
C THR A 19 14.94 -6.35 1.82
N PRO A 20 13.80 -5.73 2.20
CA PRO A 20 13.44 -5.49 3.58
C PRO A 20 13.14 -6.80 4.30
N PHE A 21 13.87 -7.03 5.39
CA PHE A 21 13.83 -8.19 6.24
C PHE A 21 13.45 -7.77 7.67
N SER A 22 12.41 -8.39 8.23
CA SER A 22 12.04 -8.20 9.62
C SER A 22 12.83 -9.15 10.49
N THR A 23 13.71 -8.62 11.35
CA THR A 23 14.42 -9.45 12.34
C THR A 23 13.51 -9.96 13.45
N GLU A 24 12.36 -9.32 13.68
CA GLU A 24 11.38 -9.76 14.69
C GLU A 24 10.63 -11.02 14.25
N PHE A 25 10.28 -11.10 12.96
CA PHE A 25 9.54 -12.22 12.38
C PHE A 25 10.41 -13.22 11.63
N ASP A 26 11.71 -12.94 11.52
CA ASP A 26 12.72 -13.73 10.77
C ASP A 26 12.30 -14.00 9.31
N ASP A 27 11.65 -13.02 8.68
CA ASP A 27 11.05 -13.16 7.35
C ASP A 27 11.19 -11.88 6.51
N PHE A 28 11.11 -12.02 5.18
CA PHE A 28 11.11 -10.92 4.23
C PHE A 28 9.71 -10.31 4.08
N TYR A 29 9.63 -9.00 3.91
CA TYR A 29 8.34 -8.33 3.66
C TYR A 29 7.77 -8.62 2.25
N PHE A 30 8.63 -9.02 1.30
CA PHE A 30 8.27 -9.47 -0.04
C PHE A 30 9.46 -10.21 -0.67
N SER A 31 9.21 -11.04 -1.69
CA SER A 31 10.26 -11.66 -2.48
C SER A 31 11.14 -10.62 -3.19
N SER A 32 12.47 -10.84 -3.15
CA SER A 32 13.48 -9.88 -3.63
C SER A 32 13.28 -9.51 -5.11
N ASP A 33 13.05 -10.48 -5.99
CA ASP A 33 13.12 -10.25 -7.44
C ASP A 33 11.75 -10.03 -8.08
N TYR A 34 10.67 -10.41 -7.38
CA TYR A 34 9.33 -10.54 -7.98
C TYR A 34 8.20 -9.94 -7.15
N GLY A 35 8.48 -9.03 -6.18
CA GLY A 35 7.47 -8.49 -5.27
C GLY A 35 6.11 -8.14 -5.93
N PRO A 36 6.04 -7.27 -6.96
CA PRO A 36 4.78 -6.91 -7.61
C PRO A 36 4.13 -8.06 -8.36
N GLN A 37 4.91 -8.96 -8.98
CA GLN A 37 4.41 -10.15 -9.68
C GLN A 37 3.85 -11.17 -8.69
N GLU A 38 4.52 -11.36 -7.57
CA GLU A 38 4.06 -12.17 -6.46
C GLU A 38 2.77 -11.58 -5.89
N THR A 39 2.74 -10.29 -5.54
CA THR A 39 1.52 -9.58 -5.12
C THR A 39 0.40 -9.73 -6.16
N ASP A 40 0.67 -9.57 -7.46
CA ASP A 40 -0.33 -9.79 -8.49
C ASP A 40 -0.90 -11.22 -8.42
N TYR A 41 -0.04 -12.22 -8.31
CA TYR A 41 -0.45 -13.62 -8.25
C TYR A 41 -1.18 -13.99 -6.94
N ILE A 42 -0.61 -13.68 -5.76
CA ILE A 42 -1.12 -14.15 -4.47
C ILE A 42 -2.22 -13.26 -3.90
N TYR A 43 -2.27 -11.99 -4.29
CA TYR A 43 -3.19 -11.00 -3.72
C TYR A 43 -4.25 -10.57 -4.72
N LEU A 44 -3.85 -10.04 -5.88
CA LEU A 44 -4.81 -9.48 -6.85
C LEU A 44 -5.60 -10.57 -7.59
N GLN A 45 -4.91 -11.59 -8.10
CA GLN A 45 -5.52 -12.70 -8.84
C GLN A 45 -6.30 -13.63 -7.91
N ARG A 46 -5.76 -14.00 -6.74
CA ARG A 46 -6.47 -14.88 -5.78
C ARG A 46 -7.78 -14.29 -5.26
N ASN A 47 -7.91 -12.97 -5.22
CA ASN A 47 -9.14 -12.28 -4.84
C ASN A 47 -10.02 -11.90 -6.05
N ASP A 48 -9.64 -12.31 -7.26
CA ASP A 48 -10.31 -12.00 -8.53
C ASP A 48 -10.57 -10.49 -8.73
N LEU A 49 -9.68 -9.63 -8.22
CA LEU A 49 -9.96 -8.19 -8.13
C LEU A 49 -10.20 -7.57 -9.51
N ARG A 50 -9.36 -7.87 -10.50
CA ARG A 50 -9.53 -7.39 -11.88
C ARG A 50 -10.93 -7.72 -12.42
N ARG A 51 -11.37 -8.97 -12.22
CA ARG A 51 -12.69 -9.44 -12.69
C ARG A 51 -13.82 -8.75 -11.91
N ARG A 52 -13.75 -8.73 -10.58
CA ARG A 52 -14.76 -8.09 -9.71
C ARG A 52 -14.90 -6.59 -9.95
N TRP A 53 -13.80 -5.94 -10.33
CA TRP A 53 -13.76 -4.51 -10.63
C TRP A 53 -14.33 -4.17 -12.01
N SER A 54 -14.17 -5.07 -12.98
CA SER A 54 -14.67 -4.91 -14.35
C SER A 54 -16.20 -4.99 -14.46
N PHE A 55 -16.88 -5.57 -13.45
CA PHE A 55 -18.34 -5.57 -13.43
C PHE A 55 -18.88 -4.22 -12.95
N PRO A 56 -19.92 -3.67 -13.60
CA PRO A 56 -20.63 -2.50 -13.10
C PRO A 56 -21.10 -2.73 -11.68
N ALA A 57 -20.93 -1.74 -10.81
CA ALA A 57 -21.53 -1.79 -9.49
C ALA A 57 -23.06 -1.72 -9.64
N GLU A 58 -23.78 -2.58 -8.93
CA GLU A 58 -25.25 -2.53 -8.88
C GLU A 58 -25.75 -1.19 -8.36
N ASN A 59 -24.97 -0.56 -7.48
CA ASN A 59 -25.17 0.79 -6.98
C ASN A 59 -23.87 1.59 -7.15
N LYS A 60 -23.92 2.74 -7.82
CA LYS A 60 -22.74 3.61 -8.05
C LYS A 60 -22.23 4.29 -6.78
N ASP A 61 -23.07 4.34 -5.73
CA ASP A 61 -22.71 4.96 -4.46
C ASP A 61 -21.99 3.98 -3.51
N THR A 62 -21.80 2.71 -3.89
CA THR A 62 -21.11 1.73 -3.04
C THR A 62 -19.61 1.63 -3.38
N ALA A 63 -18.77 1.93 -2.40
CA ALA A 63 -17.33 1.71 -2.49
C ALA A 63 -17.00 0.20 -2.56
N PHE A 64 -15.90 -0.14 -3.23
CA PHE A 64 -15.27 -1.44 -3.06
C PHE A 64 -14.27 -1.35 -1.91
N ILE A 65 -14.38 -2.23 -0.92
CA ILE A 65 -13.53 -2.20 0.28
C ILE A 65 -12.59 -3.41 0.27
N ILE A 66 -11.30 -3.14 0.46
CA ILE A 66 -10.30 -4.15 0.80
C ILE A 66 -9.92 -3.95 2.27
N ALA A 67 -9.91 -5.04 3.03
CA ALA A 67 -9.39 -5.08 4.40
C ALA A 67 -8.15 -5.99 4.44
N GLU A 68 -7.07 -5.51 5.07
CA GLU A 68 -5.79 -6.22 5.19
C GLU A 68 -5.33 -6.28 6.65
N THR A 69 -4.77 -7.44 7.04
CA THR A 69 -4.07 -7.62 8.30
C THR A 69 -2.57 -7.51 8.06
N GLY A 70 -1.94 -6.45 8.58
CA GLY A 70 -0.55 -6.09 8.32
C GLY A 70 -0.40 -5.25 7.05
N PHE A 71 -0.09 -3.97 7.19
CA PHE A 71 0.18 -3.09 6.05
C PHE A 71 1.61 -3.28 5.51
N GLY A 72 2.55 -3.57 6.41
CA GLY A 72 3.96 -3.75 6.09
C GLY A 72 4.52 -2.58 5.28
N THR A 73 5.10 -2.89 4.12
CA THR A 73 5.67 -1.90 3.18
C THR A 73 4.62 -1.20 2.32
N GLY A 74 3.35 -1.62 2.39
CA GLY A 74 2.26 -1.08 1.56
C GLY A 74 2.27 -1.57 0.10
N LEU A 75 3.07 -2.58 -0.25
CA LEU A 75 3.19 -3.07 -1.63
C LEU A 75 1.85 -3.60 -2.17
N ASN A 76 1.10 -4.36 -1.38
CA ASN A 76 -0.23 -4.85 -1.77
C ASN A 76 -1.20 -3.71 -2.07
N PHE A 77 -1.23 -2.69 -1.21
CA PHE A 77 -2.00 -1.47 -1.41
C PHE A 77 -1.62 -0.75 -2.72
N ILE A 78 -0.32 -0.52 -2.95
CA ILE A 78 0.15 0.16 -4.17
C ILE A 78 -0.20 -0.63 -5.42
N CYS A 79 -0.01 -1.95 -5.43
CA CYS A 79 -0.36 -2.80 -6.56
C CYS A 79 -1.88 -2.81 -6.83
N ALA A 80 -2.70 -2.87 -5.78
CA ALA A 80 -4.15 -2.77 -5.90
C ALA A 80 -4.58 -1.41 -6.45
N TRP A 81 -3.99 -0.32 -5.96
CA TRP A 81 -4.27 1.04 -6.43
C TRP A 81 -3.81 1.27 -7.87
N HIS A 82 -2.62 0.77 -8.24
CA HIS A 82 -2.11 0.80 -9.61
C HIS A 82 -3.05 0.06 -10.56
N LEU A 83 -3.48 -1.15 -10.21
CA LEU A 83 -4.45 -1.92 -11.00
C LEU A 83 -5.79 -1.18 -11.12
N TRP A 84 -6.29 -0.63 -10.01
CA TRP A 84 -7.57 0.11 -10.00
C TRP A 84 -7.57 1.27 -10.99
N ASN A 85 -6.52 2.09 -10.97
CA ASN A 85 -6.35 3.20 -11.91
C ASN A 85 -6.19 2.70 -13.35
N ALA A 86 -5.42 1.63 -13.58
CA ALA A 86 -5.21 1.06 -14.92
C ALA A 86 -6.52 0.53 -15.55
N LEU A 87 -7.49 0.10 -14.74
CA LEU A 87 -8.81 -0.32 -15.20
C LEU A 87 -9.78 0.85 -15.42
N ASN A 88 -9.40 2.08 -15.10
CA ASN A 88 -10.22 3.30 -15.23
C ASN A 88 -11.59 3.16 -14.54
N ILE A 89 -11.62 2.58 -13.35
CA ILE A 89 -12.85 2.39 -12.59
C ILE A 89 -13.31 3.72 -11.98
N ASN A 90 -14.17 4.43 -12.71
CA ASN A 90 -14.65 5.76 -12.33
C ASN A 90 -16.05 5.77 -11.68
N GLN A 91 -16.69 4.60 -11.61
CA GLN A 91 -18.10 4.48 -11.19
C GLN A 91 -18.29 4.24 -9.69
N ARG A 92 -17.21 4.02 -8.95
CA ARG A 92 -17.20 3.80 -7.50
C ARG A 92 -15.82 4.14 -6.93
N GLN A 93 -15.72 4.24 -5.61
CA GLN A 93 -14.45 4.45 -4.91
C GLN A 93 -13.81 3.12 -4.51
N LEU A 94 -12.48 3.11 -4.36
CA LEU A 94 -11.73 2.05 -3.68
C LEU A 94 -11.38 2.52 -2.28
N HIS A 95 -11.82 1.79 -1.26
CA HIS A 95 -11.39 1.99 0.12
C HIS A 95 -10.46 0.85 0.52
N TYR A 96 -9.34 1.19 1.13
CA TYR A 96 -8.36 0.23 1.62
C TYR A 96 -8.17 0.45 3.11
N VAL A 97 -8.40 -0.59 3.91
CA VAL A 97 -8.30 -0.54 5.36
C VAL A 97 -7.26 -1.57 5.79
N ALA A 98 -6.18 -1.12 6.41
CA ALA A 98 -5.16 -2.01 6.95
C ALA A 98 -4.97 -1.76 8.45
N VAL A 99 -4.67 -2.82 9.18
CA VAL A 99 -4.28 -2.76 10.58
C VAL A 99 -2.82 -3.16 10.69
N GLU A 100 -1.99 -2.27 11.23
CA GLU A 100 -0.55 -2.50 11.39
C GLU A 100 -0.12 -2.27 12.84
N LYS A 101 0.64 -3.21 13.39
CA LYS A 101 1.13 -3.17 14.76
C LYS A 101 2.49 -2.49 14.85
N HIS A 102 3.33 -2.68 13.83
CA HIS A 102 4.69 -2.16 13.75
C HIS A 102 4.88 -1.42 12.41
N PRO A 103 4.36 -0.19 12.28
CA PRO A 103 4.42 0.55 11.03
C PRO A 103 5.86 0.77 10.58
N VAL A 104 6.12 0.58 9.30
CA VAL A 104 7.44 0.82 8.70
C VAL A 104 7.73 2.32 8.69
N SER A 105 8.98 2.71 8.96
CA SER A 105 9.34 4.13 8.91
C SER A 105 9.18 4.68 7.48
N LYS A 106 8.83 5.97 7.35
CA LYS A 106 8.68 6.61 6.03
C LYS A 106 9.95 6.47 5.17
N ALA A 107 11.14 6.52 5.79
CA ALA A 107 12.42 6.36 5.11
C ALA A 107 12.64 4.92 4.61
N ASP A 108 12.36 3.92 5.45
CA ASP A 108 12.50 2.51 5.06
C ASP A 108 11.45 2.11 4.01
N LEU A 109 10.22 2.66 4.11
CA LEU A 109 9.17 2.45 3.13
C LEU A 109 9.58 3.01 1.77
N ALA A 110 10.16 4.22 1.73
CA ALA A 110 10.71 4.80 0.51
C ALA A 110 11.82 3.94 -0.08
N ARG A 111 12.75 3.45 0.75
CA ARG A 111 13.83 2.56 0.30
C ARG A 111 13.28 1.24 -0.26
N ALA A 112 12.37 0.60 0.47
CA ALA A 112 11.78 -0.70 0.10
C ALA A 112 11.04 -0.64 -1.24
N LEU A 113 10.26 0.42 -1.46
CA LEU A 113 9.44 0.58 -2.66
C LEU A 113 10.20 1.13 -3.88
N SER A 114 11.40 1.70 -3.68
CA SER A 114 12.22 2.26 -4.78
C SER A 114 12.66 1.20 -5.81
N ARG A 115 12.57 -0.08 -5.46
CA ARG A 115 12.87 -1.23 -6.34
C ARG A 115 11.99 -1.30 -7.59
N TRP A 116 10.84 -0.61 -7.61
CA TRP A 116 9.87 -0.69 -8.70
C TRP A 116 9.59 0.68 -9.31
N PRO A 117 10.41 1.13 -10.28
CA PRO A 117 10.23 2.41 -10.95
C PRO A 117 8.84 2.60 -11.56
N GLN A 118 8.21 1.53 -12.03
CA GLN A 118 6.85 1.56 -12.57
C GLN A 118 5.79 1.93 -11.53
N LEU A 119 6.10 1.82 -10.23
CA LEU A 119 5.23 2.19 -9.11
C LEU A 119 5.69 3.50 -8.42
N ALA A 120 6.69 4.21 -8.97
CA ALA A 120 7.29 5.37 -8.32
C ALA A 120 6.25 6.47 -8.00
N GLY A 121 5.39 6.83 -8.96
CA GLY A 121 4.36 7.85 -8.73
C GLY A 121 3.35 7.49 -7.63
N TYR A 122 3.06 6.19 -7.45
CA TYR A 122 2.19 5.69 -6.38
C TYR A 122 2.90 5.70 -5.03
N THR A 123 4.17 5.33 -5.03
CA THR A 123 5.06 5.36 -3.86
C THR A 123 5.20 6.78 -3.33
N GLU A 124 5.51 7.74 -4.21
CA GLU A 124 5.63 9.16 -3.88
C GLU A 124 4.31 9.71 -3.30
N ALA A 125 3.19 9.39 -3.94
CA ALA A 125 1.88 9.82 -3.48
C ALA A 125 1.51 9.25 -2.10
N LEU A 126 1.83 7.99 -1.82
CA LEU A 126 1.67 7.40 -0.48
C LEU A 126 2.57 8.10 0.53
N LEU A 127 3.86 8.27 0.23
CA LEU A 127 4.84 8.90 1.11
C LEU A 127 4.44 10.34 1.45
N ALA A 128 3.85 11.09 0.52
CA ALA A 128 3.41 12.47 0.74
C ALA A 128 2.37 12.59 1.87
N VAL A 129 1.50 11.58 2.03
CA VAL A 129 0.43 11.55 3.03
C VAL A 129 0.65 10.51 4.12
N TYR A 130 1.81 9.86 4.15
CA TYR A 130 2.09 8.78 5.11
C TYR A 130 1.98 9.31 6.55
N PRO A 131 1.11 8.72 7.39
CA PRO A 131 0.79 9.27 8.70
C PRO A 131 1.99 9.19 9.66
N PRO A 132 2.00 10.04 10.70
CA PRO A 132 2.97 9.88 11.79
C PRO A 132 2.78 8.52 12.47
N LEU A 133 3.85 8.02 13.10
CA LEU A 133 3.83 6.78 13.87
C LEU A 133 3.11 7.00 15.22
N SER A 134 1.82 7.27 15.18
CA SER A 134 0.98 7.42 16.37
C SER A 134 -0.17 6.40 16.37
N PRO A 135 -0.65 5.96 17.55
CA PRO A 135 -1.77 5.04 17.66
C PRO A 135 -3.06 5.65 17.12
N GLY A 136 -3.98 4.77 16.70
CA GLY A 136 -5.33 5.15 16.27
C GLY A 136 -5.57 4.97 14.78
N THR A 137 -6.65 5.57 14.30
CA THR A 137 -7.06 5.48 12.91
C THR A 137 -6.52 6.66 12.12
N HIS A 138 -5.80 6.36 11.04
CA HIS A 138 -5.29 7.35 10.09
C HIS A 138 -6.00 7.19 8.76
N THR A 139 -6.79 8.20 8.38
CA THR A 139 -7.43 8.24 7.06
C THR A 139 -6.64 9.17 6.15
N VAL A 140 -6.17 8.64 5.03
CA VAL A 140 -5.36 9.38 4.06
C VAL A 140 -5.95 9.24 2.65
N PHE A 141 -5.73 10.25 1.82
CA PHE A 141 -6.24 10.31 0.45
C PHE A 141 -5.09 10.56 -0.54
N PRO A 142 -4.24 9.56 -0.81
CA PRO A 142 -3.11 9.72 -1.71
C PRO A 142 -3.61 9.94 -3.15
N GLN A 143 -2.89 10.76 -3.91
CA GLN A 143 -3.23 11.12 -5.29
C GLN A 143 -2.00 10.96 -6.18
N VAL A 144 -2.08 10.11 -7.20
CA VAL A 144 -1.04 10.08 -8.24
C VAL A 144 -1.27 11.28 -9.16
N GLN A 145 -0.24 12.10 -9.35
CA GLN A 145 -0.30 13.14 -10.36
C GLN A 145 -0.34 12.47 -11.74
N THR A 146 -1.50 12.53 -12.39
CA THR A 146 -1.58 12.20 -13.81
C THR A 146 -0.93 13.34 -14.58
N ALA A 147 0.06 13.02 -15.41
CA ALA A 147 0.59 13.97 -16.37
C ALA A 147 -0.59 14.55 -17.15
N GLN A 148 -0.83 15.86 -17.03
CA GLN A 148 -1.82 16.53 -17.85
C GLN A 148 -1.44 16.25 -19.30
N SER A 149 -2.31 15.56 -20.04
CA SER A 149 -2.19 15.47 -21.49
C SER A 149 -2.18 16.91 -21.99
N THR A 150 -0.99 17.37 -22.40
CA THR A 150 -0.84 18.66 -23.03
C THR A 150 -1.60 18.56 -24.34
N VAL A 151 -2.71 19.28 -24.42
CA VAL A 151 -3.50 19.44 -25.64
C VAL A 151 -2.71 20.28 -26.62
#